data_AF-A0A5E8V4U2-F1
#
_entry.id   AF-A0A5E8V4U2-F1
#
_cell.length_a   1.000
_cell.length_b   1.000
_cell.length_c   1.000
_cell.angle_alpha   90.00
_cell.angle_beta   90.00
_cell.angle_gamma   90.00
#
_symmetry.space_group_name_H-M   'P 1'
#
loop_
_entity.id
_entity.type
_entity.pdbx_description
1 polymer ?
#
loop_
_entity_poly.entity_id
_entity_poly.type
_entity_poly.pdbx_seq_one_letter_code
_entity_poly.pdbx_strand_id
1 'polypeptide(L)'
;MLVLSGAGRNLPIEMKRHFHPDVWTAAATQLQHYASDPGADGMGIYLVFWFGNSVKSTAVRPDGRGRPNSAEEMEAMLIEDLDADLVDRTDVIVFDVSNPAAKMTKAG
;
A
#
# COMPACT_ATOMS: atom_id res chain seq x y z
N MET A 1 -3.52 10.08 5.78
CA MET A 1 -3.71 10.88 4.55
C MET A 1 -2.77 12.08 4.51
N LEU A 2 -1.98 12.16 3.44
CA LEU A 2 -1.22 13.33 2.98
C LEU A 2 -1.80 13.75 1.63
N VAL A 3 -1.92 15.05 1.34
CA VAL A 3 -2.33 15.53 0.02
C VAL A 3 -1.22 16.39 -0.56
N LEU A 4 -0.76 16.06 -1.76
CA LEU A 4 0.14 16.91 -2.54
C LEU A 4 -0.71 17.76 -3.48
N SER A 5 -0.46 19.07 -3.54
CA SER A 5 -1.19 19.97 -4.44
C SER A 5 -0.23 20.61 -5.44
N GLY A 6 -0.63 20.63 -6.72
CA GLY A 6 0.17 21.20 -7.80
C GLY A 6 -0.68 21.47 -9.03
N ALA A 7 -0.41 22.57 -9.73
CA ALA A 7 -1.14 22.96 -10.96
C ALA A 7 -2.68 22.97 -10.82
N GLY A 8 -3.20 23.27 -9.63
CA GLY A 8 -4.65 23.28 -9.36
C GLY A 8 -5.28 21.90 -9.13
N ARG A 9 -4.47 20.85 -8.99
CA ARG A 9 -4.90 19.48 -8.68
C ARG A 9 -4.36 19.02 -7.34
N ASN A 10 -5.05 18.06 -6.73
CA ASN A 10 -4.68 17.38 -5.50
C ASN A 10 -4.34 15.92 -5.81
N LEU A 11 -3.32 15.39 -5.15
CA LEU A 11 -2.93 13.99 -5.22
C LEU A 11 -2.91 13.45 -3.78
N PRO A 12 -3.99 12.78 -3.34
CA PRO A 12 -4.04 12.13 -2.04
C PRO A 12 -3.10 10.93 -1.99
N ILE A 13 -2.46 10.77 -0.84
CA ILE A 13 -1.56 9.67 -0.53
C ILE A 13 -1.97 9.08 0.82
N GLU A 14 -2.44 7.83 0.80
CA GLU A 14 -2.72 7.08 2.01
C GLU A 14 -1.57 6.12 2.30
N MET A 15 -1.02 6.20 3.51
CA MET A 15 0.18 5.47 3.90
C MET A 15 -0.11 4.47 5.01
N LYS A 16 0.35 3.23 4.86
CA LYS A 16 0.26 2.19 5.90
C LYS A 16 1.61 1.54 6.16
N ARG A 17 1.74 0.90 7.32
CA ARG A 17 2.79 -0.10 7.56
C ARG A 17 2.27 -1.45 7.09
N HIS A 18 3.14 -2.37 6.66
CA HIS A 18 2.71 -3.68 6.14
C HIS A 18 1.90 -4.51 7.15
N PHE A 19 2.10 -4.29 8.45
CA PHE A 19 1.34 -4.94 9.52
C PHE A 19 0.17 -4.12 10.09
N HIS A 20 -0.27 -3.07 9.39
CA HIS A 20 -1.45 -2.30 9.80
C HIS A 20 -2.73 -3.14 9.59
N PRO A 21 -3.72 -3.10 10.50
CA PRO A 21 -4.97 -3.87 10.35
C PRO A 21 -5.69 -3.61 9.02
N ASP A 22 -5.76 -2.35 8.61
CA ASP A 22 -6.45 -1.93 7.38
C ASP A 22 -5.59 -2.03 6.11
N VAL A 23 -4.42 -2.67 6.14
CA VAL A 23 -3.48 -2.63 5.01
C VAL A 23 -4.06 -3.19 3.71
N TRP A 24 -5.03 -4.10 3.83
CA TRP A 24 -5.70 -4.74 2.69
C TRP A 24 -6.88 -3.94 2.14
N THR A 25 -7.45 -3.02 2.93
CA THR A 25 -8.70 -2.34 2.56
C THR A 25 -8.52 -0.85 2.36
N ALA A 26 -7.47 -0.24 2.91
CA ALA A 26 -7.29 1.21 2.91
C ALA A 26 -7.16 1.81 1.50
N ALA A 27 -6.64 1.07 0.51
CA ALA A 27 -6.57 1.52 -0.88
C ALA A 27 -7.96 1.74 -1.50
N ALA A 28 -8.89 0.81 -1.28
CA ALA A 28 -10.26 0.87 -1.82
C ALA A 28 -11.24 1.66 -0.94
N THR A 29 -10.86 1.98 0.31
CA THR A 29 -11.74 2.65 1.27
C THR A 29 -11.22 4.03 1.66
N GLN A 30 -10.13 4.08 2.41
CA GLN A 30 -9.61 5.31 3.02
C GLN A 30 -9.02 6.27 1.98
N LEU A 31 -8.29 5.76 0.99
CA LEU A 31 -7.77 6.58 -0.10
C LEU A 31 -8.90 7.15 -0.98
N GLN A 32 -9.87 6.31 -1.35
CA GLN A 32 -10.97 6.70 -2.24
C GLN A 32 -11.87 7.78 -1.65
N HIS A 33 -11.95 7.87 -0.32
CA HIS A 33 -12.67 8.97 0.35
C HIS A 33 -12.14 10.35 -0.08
N TYR A 34 -10.83 10.49 -0.31
CA TYR A 34 -10.22 11.76 -0.74
C TYR A 34 -10.00 11.81 -2.25
N ALA A 35 -9.78 10.68 -2.91
CA ALA A 35 -9.65 10.65 -4.37
C ALA A 35 -10.95 11.11 -5.05
N SER A 36 -12.11 10.92 -4.40
CA SER A 36 -13.41 11.38 -4.91
C SER A 36 -13.61 12.91 -4.86
N ASP A 37 -12.71 13.68 -4.22
CA ASP A 37 -12.78 15.13 -4.27
C ASP A 37 -12.59 15.65 -5.70
N PRO A 38 -13.34 16.68 -6.15
CA PRO A 38 -13.20 17.23 -7.50
C PRO A 38 -11.78 17.70 -7.86
N GLY A 39 -10.96 18.04 -6.86
CA GLY A 39 -9.57 18.42 -7.05
C GLY A 39 -8.63 17.26 -7.35
N ALA A 40 -9.03 16.02 -7.05
CA ALA A 40 -8.20 14.81 -7.16
C ALA A 40 -8.50 13.96 -8.41
N ASP A 41 -9.59 14.23 -9.13
CA ASP A 41 -10.00 13.49 -10.35
C ASP A 41 -10.13 11.97 -10.19
N GLY A 42 -10.32 11.47 -8.96
CA GLY A 42 -10.29 10.04 -8.66
C GLY A 42 -8.89 9.44 -8.57
N MET A 43 -7.82 10.25 -8.68
CA MET A 43 -6.43 9.80 -8.62
C MET A 43 -5.94 9.68 -7.17
N GLY A 44 -5.05 8.73 -6.90
CA GLY A 44 -4.42 8.60 -5.60
C GLY A 44 -3.20 7.68 -5.60
N ILE A 45 -2.39 7.78 -4.55
CA ILE A 45 -1.29 6.85 -4.28
C ILE A 45 -1.59 6.09 -2.99
N TYR A 46 -1.56 4.77 -3.05
CA TYR A 46 -1.52 3.92 -1.87
C TYR A 46 -0.09 3.48 -1.59
N LEU A 47 0.45 3.92 -0.46
CA LEU A 47 1.82 3.65 -0.07
C LEU A 47 1.89 2.71 1.13
N VAL A 48 2.68 1.65 1.02
CA VAL A 48 2.97 0.77 2.16
C VAL A 48 4.46 0.76 2.48
N PHE A 49 4.80 0.96 3.75
CA PHE A 49 6.14 0.74 4.26
C PHE A 49 6.30 -0.71 4.72
N TRP A 50 7.20 -1.44 4.07
CA TRP A 50 7.55 -2.82 4.39
C TRP A 50 8.77 -2.87 5.31
N PHE A 51 8.58 -3.30 6.56
CA PHE A 51 9.67 -3.45 7.54
C PHE A 51 10.24 -4.87 7.59
N GLY A 52 9.67 -5.80 6.83
CA GLY A 52 10.06 -7.21 6.82
C GLY A 52 9.35 -8.05 7.88
N ASN A 53 9.17 -9.33 7.55
CA ASN A 53 8.48 -10.30 8.41
C ASN A 53 9.24 -10.63 9.70
N SER A 54 10.53 -10.34 9.79
CA SER A 54 11.30 -10.45 11.05
C SER A 54 10.90 -9.41 12.09
N VAL A 55 10.37 -8.26 11.66
CA VAL A 55 9.87 -7.21 12.57
C VAL A 55 8.46 -7.56 13.01
N LYS A 56 7.57 -7.83 12.06
CA LYS A 56 6.20 -8.26 12.30
C LYS A 56 5.60 -8.81 11.01
N SER A 57 4.79 -9.86 11.10
CA SER A 57 4.06 -10.38 9.95
C SER A 57 2.96 -9.42 9.50
N THR A 58 2.70 -9.37 8.19
CA THR A 58 1.56 -8.67 7.59
C THR A 58 0.24 -9.05 8.28
N ALA A 59 -0.70 -8.11 8.35
CA ALA A 59 -2.03 -8.38 8.88
C ALA A 59 -2.69 -9.57 8.15
N VAL A 60 -3.52 -10.34 8.87
CA VAL A 60 -4.27 -11.44 8.25
C VAL A 60 -5.14 -10.87 7.15
N ARG A 61 -5.13 -11.51 5.98
CA ARG A 61 -5.97 -11.11 4.86
C ARG A 61 -7.41 -11.59 5.08
N PRO A 62 -8.44 -10.77 4.83
CA PRO A 62 -9.83 -11.16 5.06
C PRO A 62 -10.29 -12.38 4.26
N ASP A 63 -9.71 -12.59 3.08
CA ASP A 63 -10.03 -13.69 2.15
C ASP A 63 -9.31 -15.02 2.47
N GLY A 64 -8.47 -15.05 3.50
CA GLY A 64 -7.72 -16.24 3.91
C GLY A 64 -6.54 -16.61 3.00
N ARG A 65 -6.19 -15.82 1.97
CA ARG A 65 -4.97 -16.03 1.18
C ARG A 65 -3.71 -15.84 2.03
N GLY A 66 -2.58 -16.34 1.52
CA GLY A 66 -1.27 -16.28 2.18
C GLY A 66 -0.83 -14.85 2.51
N ARG A 67 0.20 -14.72 3.35
CA ARG A 67 0.87 -13.44 3.59
C ARG A 67 2.03 -13.26 2.61
N PRO A 68 2.33 -12.02 2.18
CA PRO A 68 3.51 -11.75 1.38
C PRO A 68 4.79 -12.03 2.19
N ASN A 69 5.83 -12.47 1.49
CA ASN A 69 7.15 -12.73 2.04
C ASN A 69 8.16 -11.63 1.72
N SER A 70 7.83 -10.74 0.77
CA SER A 70 8.63 -9.59 0.39
C SER A 70 7.78 -8.34 0.13
N ALA A 71 8.44 -7.20 -0.05
CA ALA A 71 7.78 -5.95 -0.43
C ALA A 71 7.14 -6.07 -1.83
N GLU A 72 7.84 -6.72 -2.76
CA GLU A 72 7.40 -6.94 -4.14
C GLU A 72 6.17 -7.86 -4.20
N GLU A 73 6.18 -8.95 -3.42
CA GLU A 73 4.99 -9.81 -3.29
C GLU A 73 3.81 -9.02 -2.70
N MET A 74 4.07 -8.16 -1.71
CA MET A 74 3.01 -7.34 -1.13
C MET A 74 2.43 -6.34 -2.15
N GLU A 75 3.26 -5.71 -2.96
CA GLU A 75 2.82 -4.78 -4.00
C GLU A 75 1.92 -5.47 -5.02
N ALA A 76 2.37 -6.62 -5.55
CA ALA A 76 1.60 -7.42 -6.49
C ALA A 76 0.24 -7.84 -5.91
N MET A 77 0.23 -8.29 -4.65
CA MET A 77 -0.99 -8.68 -3.96
C MET A 77 -1.96 -7.52 -3.76
N LEU A 78 -1.46 -6.33 -3.40
CA LEU A 78 -2.30 -5.13 -3.22
C LEU A 78 -2.89 -4.65 -4.54
N ILE A 79 -2.14 -4.74 -5.64
CA ILE A 79 -2.63 -4.42 -6.99
C ILE A 79 -3.71 -5.43 -7.42
N GLU A 80 -3.51 -6.72 -7.14
CA GLU A 80 -4.49 -7.78 -7.45
C GLU A 80 -5.83 -7.59 -6.70
N ASP A 81 -5.81 -6.94 -5.53
CA ASP A 81 -7.01 -6.66 -4.73
C ASP A 81 -7.80 -5.43 -5.19
N LEU A 82 -7.26 -4.61 -6.09
CA LEU A 82 -7.98 -3.45 -6.61
C LEU A 82 -9.07 -3.87 -7.59
N ASP A 83 -10.22 -3.23 -7.46
CA ASP A 83 -11.27 -3.32 -8.48
C ASP A 83 -10.78 -2.72 -9.80
N ALA A 84 -11.28 -3.26 -10.92
CA ALA A 84 -10.79 -2.92 -12.26
C ALA A 84 -10.85 -1.42 -12.60
N ASP A 85 -11.79 -0.67 -12.01
CA ASP A 85 -11.94 0.77 -12.17
C ASP A 85 -10.91 1.59 -11.37
N LEU A 86 -10.33 1.00 -10.31
CA LEU A 86 -9.33 1.64 -9.45
C LEU A 86 -7.89 1.41 -9.94
N VAL A 87 -7.63 0.33 -10.67
CA VAL A 87 -6.27 -0.03 -11.14
C VAL A 87 -5.63 1.09 -11.96
N ASP A 88 -6.40 1.75 -12.83
CA ASP A 88 -5.88 2.84 -13.68
C ASP A 88 -5.74 4.19 -12.96
N ARG A 89 -6.23 4.30 -11.72
CA ARG A 89 -6.34 5.57 -10.97
C ARG A 89 -5.60 5.57 -9.64
N THR A 90 -5.18 4.39 -9.18
CA THR A 90 -4.50 4.20 -7.91
C THR A 90 -3.13 3.59 -8.15
N ASP A 91 -2.09 4.40 -7.97
CA ASP A 91 -0.72 3.86 -7.93
C ASP A 91 -0.52 3.18 -6.58
N VAL A 92 -0.12 1.91 -6.60
CA VAL A 92 0.27 1.16 -5.39
C VAL A 92 1.79 1.07 -5.36
N ILE A 93 2.38 1.52 -4.26
CA ILE A 93 3.83 1.50 -4.07
C ILE A 93 4.14 0.85 -2.72
N VAL A 94 5.03 -0.14 -2.70
CA VAL A 94 5.54 -0.71 -1.45
C VAL A 94 7.01 -0.34 -1.26
N PHE A 95 7.27 0.62 -0.38
CA PHE A 95 8.64 0.97 0.00
C PHE A 95 9.22 -0.06 0.97
N ASP A 96 10.20 -0.83 0.49
CA ASP A 96 11.02 -1.66 1.36
C ASP A 96 11.96 -0.81 2.22
N VAL A 97 11.64 -0.74 3.51
CA VAL A 97 12.43 -0.07 4.55
C VAL A 97 12.95 -1.06 5.59
N SER A 98 12.96 -2.36 5.24
CA SER A 98 13.46 -3.41 6.12
C SER A 98 14.97 -3.29 6.33
N ASN A 99 15.44 -3.67 7.52
CA ASN A 99 16.85 -3.57 7.86
C ASN A 99 17.70 -4.46 6.92
N PRO A 100 18.63 -3.90 6.13
CA PRO A 100 19.47 -4.68 5.23
C PRO A 100 20.29 -5.75 5.96
N ALA A 101 20.73 -5.48 7.18
CA ALA A 101 21.49 -6.44 8.00
C ALA A 101 20.64 -7.65 8.42
N ALA A 102 19.33 -7.48 8.58
CA ALA A 102 18.41 -8.58 8.88
C ALA A 102 18.08 -9.44 7.64
N LYS A 103 18.32 -8.92 6.42
CA LYS A 103 18.23 -9.72 5.18
C LYS A 103 19.42 -10.67 5.04
N MET A 104 20.61 -10.23 5.44
CA MET A 104 21.86 -11.02 5.29
C MET A 104 21.93 -12.24 6.22
N THR A 105 21.27 -12.21 7.39
CA THR A 105 21.26 -13.35 8.34
C THR A 105 20.44 -14.56 7.89
N LYS A 106 19.64 -14.44 6.82
CA LYS A 106 18.91 -15.58 6.22
C LYS A 106 19.63 -16.23 5.03
N ALA A 107 20.78 -15.71 4.61
CA ALA A 107 21.53 -16.19 3.45
C ALA A 107 22.77 -17.03 3.83
N GLY A 108 22.89 -17.47 5.09
CA GLY A 108 24.00 -18.27 5.60
C GLY A 108 23.53 -19.58 6.22
#